data_AF-A0A2V5MWY3-F1
#
_entry.id   AF-A0A2V5MWY3-F1
#
_cell.length_a   1.000
_cell.length_b   1.000
_cell.length_c   1.000
_cell.angle_alpha   90.00
_cell.angle_beta   90.00
_cell.angle_gamma   90.00
#
_symmetry.space_group_name_H-M   'P 1'
#
loop_
_entity.id
_entity.type
_entity.pdbx_description
1 polymer ?
#
loop_
_entity_poly.entity_id
_entity_poly.type
_entity_poly.pdbx_seq_one_letter_code
_entity_poly.pdbx_strand_id
1 'polypeptide(L)'
;LPRLKEQHAVPSTLDWNLWLGPALERPYHPVYLPASWRGWVPFGNGTVGDWTCHVVDPAFWALDLGAPATIQANVKDYDPKTQGDAFPKGEIITFEFPARGTRGPIKMYWYTGTEKIPRPPELEENQKAVDTGAVVIGDKGTIMYGSHGAGGVRIIPEAKMKEYKRPAPTIPRVKGHQQDWLQAIHHGTQAGSDFSYGGPLTEIAMLGVIALKLPGTRLEWDATNMRFKNGREANQFLKPPYRKGWKL
;
A
#
# COMPACT_ATOMS: atom_id res chain seq x y z
N LEU A 1 -2.82 -6.46 23.39
CA LEU A 1 -4.17 -5.88 23.66
C LEU A 1 -4.94 -6.69 24.71
N PRO A 2 -5.58 -6.07 25.73
CA PRO A 2 -6.24 -6.80 26.84
C PRO A 2 -7.27 -7.84 26.43
N ARG A 3 -8.19 -7.50 25.49
CA ARG A 3 -9.22 -8.43 25.00
C ARG A 3 -8.68 -9.73 24.39
N LEU A 4 -7.47 -9.70 23.83
CA LEU A 4 -6.85 -10.90 23.24
C LEU A 4 -6.42 -11.94 24.28
N LYS A 5 -6.53 -11.63 25.57
CA LYS A 5 -6.32 -12.58 26.66
C LYS A 5 -7.54 -13.45 26.94
N GLU A 6 -8.71 -13.08 26.40
CA GLU A 6 -9.92 -13.88 26.52
C GLU A 6 -9.75 -15.21 25.77
N GLN A 7 -10.20 -16.30 26.38
CA GLN A 7 -10.18 -17.63 25.78
C GLN A 7 -11.51 -17.93 25.10
N HIS A 8 -11.44 -18.38 23.86
CA HIS A 8 -12.61 -18.71 23.05
C HIS A 8 -12.43 -20.12 22.48
N ALA A 9 -13.48 -20.93 22.53
CA ALA A 9 -13.48 -22.23 21.84
C ALA A 9 -13.42 -22.02 20.33
N VAL A 10 -12.62 -22.84 19.65
CA VAL A 10 -12.60 -22.86 18.19
C VAL A 10 -13.94 -23.42 17.69
N PRO A 11 -14.65 -22.74 16.77
CA PRO A 11 -15.85 -23.29 16.15
C PRO A 11 -15.56 -24.65 15.51
N SER A 12 -16.46 -25.61 15.64
CA SER A 12 -16.28 -26.97 15.08
C SER A 12 -16.17 -26.98 13.54
N THR A 13 -16.59 -25.90 12.88
CA THR A 13 -16.50 -25.69 11.43
C THR A 13 -15.20 -25.00 10.98
N LEU A 14 -14.28 -24.69 11.91
CA LEU A 14 -13.04 -23.97 11.63
C LEU A 14 -11.82 -24.82 12.04
N ASP A 15 -11.02 -25.23 11.07
CA ASP A 15 -9.66 -25.71 11.36
C ASP A 15 -8.74 -24.51 11.61
N TRP A 16 -8.62 -24.13 12.89
CA TRP A 16 -7.79 -23.00 13.30
C TRP A 16 -6.30 -23.22 13.00
N ASN A 17 -5.83 -24.46 13.13
CA ASN A 17 -4.44 -24.79 12.87
C ASN A 17 -4.12 -24.58 11.38
N LEU A 18 -4.99 -25.05 10.48
CA LEU A 18 -4.83 -24.81 9.06
C LEU A 18 -4.97 -23.32 8.72
N TRP A 19 -5.96 -22.64 9.30
CA TRP A 19 -6.22 -21.23 9.03
C TRP A 19 -5.04 -20.32 9.41
N LEU A 20 -4.38 -20.58 10.55
CA LEU A 20 -3.18 -19.82 10.95
C LEU A 20 -2.05 -19.91 9.91
N GLY A 21 -1.97 -21.01 9.16
CA GLY A 21 -0.97 -21.19 8.12
C GLY A 21 0.46 -20.99 8.66
N PRO A 22 1.30 -20.17 8.00
CA PRO A 22 2.68 -19.92 8.39
C PRO A 22 2.83 -18.96 9.59
N ALA A 23 1.75 -18.28 10.00
CA ALA A 23 1.79 -17.36 11.13
C ALA A 23 2.14 -18.10 12.44
N LEU A 24 2.77 -17.38 13.37
CA LEU A 24 3.09 -17.92 14.69
C LEU A 24 1.82 -18.40 15.41
N GLU A 25 1.99 -19.47 16.19
CA GLU A 25 0.89 -20.07 16.94
C GLU A 25 0.25 -19.07 17.91
N ARG A 26 -1.08 -19.06 17.95
CA ARG A 26 -1.86 -18.24 18.90
C ARG A 26 -3.25 -18.81 19.12
N PRO A 27 -3.89 -18.52 20.27
CA PRO A 27 -5.28 -18.90 20.51
C PRO A 27 -6.23 -18.29 19.50
N TYR A 28 -7.32 -19.01 19.21
CA TYR A 28 -8.43 -18.45 18.45
C TYR A 28 -9.11 -17.32 19.24
N HIS A 29 -9.54 -16.30 18.51
CA HIS A 29 -10.43 -15.28 19.01
C HIS A 29 -11.40 -14.85 17.89
N PRO A 30 -12.71 -14.70 18.16
CA PRO A 30 -13.70 -14.31 17.16
C PRO A 30 -13.46 -12.93 16.53
N VAL A 31 -12.53 -12.13 17.04
CA VAL A 31 -12.24 -10.79 16.52
C VAL A 31 -11.41 -10.81 15.23
N TYR A 32 -10.79 -11.95 14.92
CA TYR A 32 -9.99 -12.11 13.71
C TYR A 32 -10.85 -12.40 12.47
N LEU A 33 -11.98 -13.08 12.62
CA LEU A 33 -12.73 -13.65 11.50
C LEU A 33 -14.17 -13.11 11.41
N PRO A 34 -14.81 -13.18 10.22
CA PRO A 34 -14.27 -13.70 8.96
C PRO A 34 -13.46 -12.68 8.14
N ALA A 35 -13.69 -11.37 8.36
CA ALA A 35 -13.14 -10.33 7.49
C ALA A 35 -12.07 -9.46 8.18
N SER A 36 -12.02 -9.45 9.51
CA SER A 36 -11.21 -8.52 10.29
C SER A 36 -9.72 -8.82 10.27
N TRP A 37 -9.30 -10.03 9.90
CA TRP A 37 -7.93 -10.54 9.94
C TRP A 37 -6.94 -9.61 9.24
N ARG A 38 -7.38 -8.92 8.17
CA ARG A 38 -6.57 -7.95 7.43
C ARG A 38 -6.05 -6.78 8.27
N GLY A 39 -6.77 -6.44 9.35
CA GLY A 39 -6.40 -5.39 10.31
C GLY A 39 -5.52 -5.85 11.46
N TRP A 40 -5.13 -7.13 11.48
CA TRP A 40 -4.27 -7.72 12.51
C TRP A 40 -2.90 -8.03 11.94
N VAL A 41 -1.86 -7.48 12.56
CA VAL A 41 -0.46 -7.56 12.09
C VAL A 41 0.03 -9.00 11.86
N PRO A 42 -0.40 -10.03 12.62
CA PRO A 42 0.04 -11.41 12.38
C PRO A 42 -0.57 -12.07 11.14
N PHE A 43 -1.64 -11.50 10.56
CA PHE A 43 -2.41 -12.13 9.49
C PHE A 43 -2.56 -11.25 8.24
N GLY A 44 -2.54 -9.93 8.42
CA GLY A 44 -2.77 -8.97 7.36
C GLY A 44 -1.69 -7.90 7.30
N ASN A 45 -1.84 -7.03 6.31
CA ASN A 45 -0.88 -5.98 5.98
C ASN A 45 -1.45 -4.57 6.22
N GLY A 46 -2.59 -4.48 6.91
CA GLY A 46 -3.26 -3.21 7.19
C GLY A 46 -3.73 -2.52 5.92
N THR A 47 -4.19 -1.28 6.05
CA THR A 47 -4.72 -0.51 4.92
C THR A 47 -3.64 -0.20 3.89
N VAL A 48 -2.39 0.08 4.31
CA VAL A 48 -1.28 0.31 3.38
C VAL A 48 -1.02 -0.91 2.50
N GLY A 49 -1.04 -2.12 3.06
CA GLY A 49 -0.89 -3.36 2.30
C GLY A 49 -2.02 -3.64 1.32
N ASP A 50 -3.25 -3.31 1.72
CA ASP A 50 -4.47 -3.58 0.98
C ASP A 50 -4.70 -2.56 -0.15
N TRP A 51 -4.48 -1.27 0.12
CA TRP A 51 -4.89 -0.18 -0.78
C TRP A 51 -3.79 0.40 -1.66
N THR A 52 -2.51 0.12 -1.39
CA THR A 52 -1.40 0.65 -2.21
C THR A 52 -1.57 0.32 -3.69
N CYS A 53 -1.89 -0.93 -4.02
CA CYS A 53 -2.10 -1.36 -5.41
C CYS A 53 -3.33 -0.71 -6.08
N HIS A 54 -4.29 -0.21 -5.30
CA HIS A 54 -5.50 0.40 -5.83
C HIS A 54 -5.36 1.90 -6.09
N VAL A 55 -4.52 2.61 -5.33
CA VAL A 55 -4.41 4.08 -5.40
C VAL A 55 -3.04 4.57 -5.85
N VAL A 56 -1.97 3.83 -5.57
CA VAL A 56 -0.60 4.24 -5.93
C VAL A 56 -0.25 3.79 -7.34
N ASP A 57 -0.82 2.66 -7.80
CA ASP A 57 -0.59 2.06 -9.12
C ASP A 57 -0.59 3.08 -10.29
N PRO A 58 -1.58 3.97 -10.47
CA PRO A 58 -1.57 4.90 -11.59
C PRO A 58 -0.38 5.86 -11.57
N ALA A 59 -0.04 6.40 -10.40
CA ALA A 59 1.11 7.28 -10.24
C ALA A 59 2.43 6.52 -10.31
N PHE A 60 2.49 5.30 -9.75
CA PHE A 60 3.65 4.43 -9.81
C PHE A 60 4.06 4.14 -11.24
N TRP A 61 3.09 3.75 -12.07
CA TRP A 61 3.30 3.50 -13.49
C TRP A 61 3.62 4.77 -14.27
N ALA A 62 2.81 5.83 -14.13
CA ALA A 62 2.97 7.06 -14.93
C ALA A 62 4.26 7.84 -14.62
N LEU A 63 4.76 7.74 -13.39
CA LEU A 63 5.97 8.46 -12.94
C LEU A 63 7.21 7.55 -12.89
N ASP A 64 7.10 6.28 -13.27
CA ASP A 64 8.18 5.29 -13.22
C ASP A 64 8.92 5.33 -11.88
N LEU A 65 8.17 5.20 -10.77
CA LEU A 65 8.68 5.49 -9.43
C LEU A 65 9.82 4.55 -9.01
N GLY A 66 9.69 3.25 -9.31
CA GLY A 66 10.63 2.23 -8.82
C GLY A 66 10.61 2.13 -7.30
N ALA A 67 11.72 1.72 -6.70
CA ALA A 67 11.83 1.57 -5.25
C ALA A 67 12.11 2.93 -4.55
N PRO A 68 11.52 3.17 -3.37
CA PRO A 68 11.86 4.34 -2.55
C PRO A 68 13.28 4.19 -1.98
N ALA A 69 14.00 5.30 -1.85
CA ALA A 69 15.28 5.35 -1.14
C ALA A 69 15.09 5.38 0.38
N THR A 70 14.00 6.00 0.85
CA THR A 70 13.68 6.05 2.29
C THR A 70 12.19 5.96 2.57
N ILE A 71 11.86 5.45 3.75
CA ILE A 71 10.51 5.26 4.26
C ILE A 71 10.46 5.67 5.73
N GLN A 72 9.43 6.42 6.14
CA GLN A 72 9.21 6.77 7.55
C GLN A 72 7.71 6.81 7.84
N ALA A 73 7.27 6.09 8.86
CA ALA A 73 5.88 6.12 9.30
C ALA A 73 5.73 6.98 10.56
N ASN A 74 4.69 7.80 10.60
CA ASN A 74 4.25 8.52 11.79
C ASN A 74 2.83 8.04 12.12
N VAL A 75 2.61 7.74 13.41
CA VAL A 75 1.36 7.18 13.91
C VAL A 75 0.91 8.01 15.11
N LYS A 76 -0.40 8.11 15.30
CA LYS A 76 -1.01 8.85 16.41
C LYS A 76 -1.53 7.90 17.47
N ASP A 77 -1.26 8.20 18.75
CA ASP A 77 -1.78 7.46 19.92
C ASP A 77 -1.58 5.93 19.82
N TYR A 78 -0.41 5.52 19.33
CA TYR A 78 -0.08 4.13 19.05
C TYR A 78 1.33 3.78 19.50
N ASP A 79 1.44 2.76 20.35
CA ASP A 79 2.69 2.14 20.76
C ASP A 79 2.76 0.70 20.22
N PRO A 80 3.68 0.39 19.28
CA PRO A 80 3.85 -0.96 18.76
C PRO A 80 4.11 -2.01 19.85
N LYS A 81 4.69 -1.65 21.00
CA LYS A 81 4.99 -2.61 22.08
C LYS A 81 3.75 -3.11 22.79
N THR A 82 2.70 -2.29 22.88
CA THR A 82 1.46 -2.61 23.63
C THR A 82 0.26 -2.85 22.70
N GLN A 83 0.27 -2.25 21.51
CA GLN A 83 -0.82 -2.28 20.53
C GLN A 83 -0.47 -3.04 19.24
N GLY A 84 0.77 -3.49 19.06
CA GLY A 84 1.33 -4.08 17.82
C GLY A 84 0.70 -5.37 17.28
N ASP A 85 -0.32 -5.90 17.95
CA ASP A 85 -1.17 -6.95 17.37
C ASP A 85 -2.07 -6.41 16.26
N ALA A 86 -2.47 -5.14 16.34
CA ALA A 86 -3.35 -4.48 15.37
C ALA A 86 -2.63 -3.29 14.73
N PHE A 87 -3.02 -2.95 13.50
CA PHE A 87 -2.51 -1.73 12.85
C PHE A 87 -3.03 -0.46 13.55
N PRO A 88 -2.30 0.67 13.47
CA PRO A 88 -2.77 1.96 14.00
C PRO A 88 -4.10 2.37 13.35
N LYS A 89 -4.86 3.21 14.06
CA LYS A 89 -6.13 3.76 13.54
C LYS A 89 -5.93 4.89 12.53
N GLY A 90 -4.72 5.43 12.45
CA GLY A 90 -4.32 6.40 11.45
C GLY A 90 -2.82 6.57 11.41
N GLU A 91 -2.32 6.78 10.20
CA GLU A 91 -0.90 6.86 9.91
C GLU A 91 -0.62 7.80 8.74
N ILE A 92 0.58 8.40 8.78
CA ILE A 92 1.19 9.07 7.64
C ILE A 92 2.50 8.35 7.34
N ILE A 93 2.64 7.78 6.14
CA ILE A 93 3.90 7.17 5.71
C ILE A 93 4.50 8.03 4.59
N THR A 94 5.71 8.50 4.81
CA THR A 94 6.48 9.25 3.82
C THR A 94 7.42 8.31 3.09
N PHE A 95 7.30 8.26 1.76
CA PHE A 95 8.23 7.58 0.87
C PHE A 95 8.98 8.63 0.05
N GLU A 96 10.30 8.50 -0.04
CA GLU A 96 11.11 9.36 -0.90
C GLU A 96 11.76 8.51 -2.00
N PHE A 97 11.36 8.79 -3.23
CA PHE A 97 11.87 8.15 -4.43
C PHE A 97 12.98 9.00 -5.04
N PRO A 98 14.11 8.39 -5.45
CA PRO A 98 15.18 9.13 -6.10
C PRO A 98 14.73 9.72 -7.44
N ALA A 99 15.53 10.65 -7.95
CA ALA A 99 15.42 11.09 -9.33
C ALA A 99 15.65 9.89 -10.28
N ARG A 100 14.95 9.86 -11.41
CA ARG A 100 15.05 8.78 -12.38
C ARG A 100 14.82 9.30 -13.79
N GLY A 101 15.76 9.00 -14.70
CA GLY A 101 15.72 9.52 -16.06
C GLY A 101 15.67 11.06 -16.04
N THR A 102 14.64 11.63 -16.67
CA THR A 102 14.40 13.09 -16.70
C THR A 102 13.55 13.59 -15.54
N ARG A 103 13.03 12.70 -14.68
CA ARG A 103 12.19 13.05 -13.53
C ARG A 103 13.05 13.36 -12.31
N GLY A 104 12.82 14.50 -11.66
CA GLY A 104 13.39 14.83 -10.35
C GLY A 104 12.90 13.90 -9.22
N PRO A 105 13.45 14.00 -7.99
CA PRO A 105 13.01 13.15 -6.88
C PRO A 105 11.52 13.37 -6.55
N ILE A 106 10.85 12.33 -6.05
CA ILE A 106 9.44 12.40 -5.65
C ILE A 106 9.32 12.08 -4.17
N LYS A 107 8.49 12.86 -3.48
CA LYS A 107 8.04 12.56 -2.13
C LYS A 107 6.56 12.20 -2.17
N MET A 108 6.23 11.01 -1.70
CA MET A 108 4.86 10.53 -1.58
C MET A 108 4.47 10.42 -0.11
N TYR A 109 3.28 10.92 0.21
CA TYR A 109 2.68 10.78 1.53
C TYR A 109 1.47 9.86 1.42
N TRP A 110 1.51 8.75 2.16
CA TRP A 110 0.38 7.87 2.36
C TRP A 110 -0.39 8.32 3.60
N TYR A 111 -1.68 8.61 3.45
CA TYR A 111 -2.57 8.97 4.55
C TYR A 111 -3.60 7.87 4.76
N THR A 112 -3.89 7.50 6.00
CA THR A 112 -4.93 6.50 6.31
C THR A 112 -5.64 6.82 7.61
N GLY A 113 -6.92 6.41 7.67
CA GLY A 113 -7.68 6.35 8.90
C GLY A 113 -8.03 7.74 9.43
N THR A 114 -7.57 8.06 10.65
CA THR A 114 -7.76 9.40 11.25
C THR A 114 -6.92 10.48 10.57
N GLU A 115 -5.89 10.09 9.82
CA GLU A 115 -5.06 10.99 9.04
C GLU A 115 -5.63 11.08 7.62
N LYS A 116 -6.02 12.27 7.19
CA LYS A 116 -6.70 12.51 5.91
C LYS A 116 -5.78 13.18 4.91
N ILE A 117 -5.99 12.87 3.62
CA ILE A 117 -5.31 13.55 2.52
C ILE A 117 -5.60 15.06 2.63
N PRO A 118 -4.58 15.93 2.72
CA PRO A 118 -4.80 17.37 2.77
C PRO A 118 -5.55 17.85 1.54
N ARG A 119 -6.50 18.77 1.75
CA ARG A 119 -7.22 19.43 0.65
C ARG A 119 -6.22 20.20 -0.22
N PRO A 120 -6.16 19.96 -1.54
CA PRO A 120 -5.29 20.73 -2.41
C PRO A 120 -5.71 22.21 -2.42
N PRO A 121 -4.78 23.17 -2.29
CA PRO A 121 -5.11 24.60 -2.32
C PRO A 121 -5.78 25.06 -3.62
N GLU A 122 -5.44 24.44 -4.74
CA GLU A 122 -6.03 24.72 -6.06
C GLU A 122 -7.47 24.17 -6.23
N LEU A 123 -7.99 23.38 -5.28
CA LEU A 123 -9.34 22.81 -5.38
C LEU A 123 -10.40 23.83 -4.97
N GLU A 124 -11.34 24.10 -5.86
CA GLU A 124 -12.40 25.09 -5.68
C GLU A 124 -13.26 24.78 -4.45
N GLU A 125 -13.58 25.78 -3.63
CA GLU A 125 -14.21 25.61 -2.30
C GLU A 125 -15.47 24.73 -2.29
N ASN A 126 -16.28 24.80 -3.35
CA ASN A 126 -17.50 24.01 -3.50
C ASN A 126 -17.29 22.56 -3.98
N GLN A 127 -16.05 22.17 -4.31
CA GLN A 127 -15.68 20.82 -4.74
C GLN A 127 -15.21 19.98 -3.56
N LYS A 128 -15.57 18.69 -3.56
CA LYS A 128 -15.13 17.72 -2.55
C LYS A 128 -13.70 17.25 -2.85
N ALA A 129 -12.84 17.25 -1.83
CA ALA A 129 -11.53 16.62 -1.92
C ALA A 129 -11.64 15.10 -2.05
N VAL A 130 -10.63 14.47 -2.63
CA VAL A 130 -10.55 13.00 -2.69
C VAL A 130 -10.45 12.41 -1.28
N ASP A 131 -11.31 11.43 -0.97
CA ASP A 131 -11.26 10.68 0.29
C ASP A 131 -10.47 9.37 0.14
N THR A 132 -10.55 8.71 -1.03
CA THR A 132 -9.75 7.53 -1.37
C THR A 132 -9.23 7.66 -2.80
N GLY A 133 -7.91 7.73 -2.96
CA GLY A 133 -7.25 7.99 -4.23
C GLY A 133 -5.95 8.74 -4.02
N ALA A 134 -5.59 9.64 -4.93
CA ALA A 134 -4.38 10.44 -4.80
C ALA A 134 -4.54 11.87 -5.33
N VAL A 135 -3.62 12.71 -4.87
CA VAL A 135 -3.36 14.06 -5.38
C VAL A 135 -1.91 14.07 -5.85
N VAL A 136 -1.68 14.35 -7.13
CA VAL A 136 -0.35 14.44 -7.73
C VAL A 136 -0.08 15.92 -8.04
N ILE A 137 0.88 16.50 -7.34
CA ILE A 137 1.20 17.93 -7.41
C ILE A 137 2.38 18.13 -8.34
N GLY A 138 2.17 18.89 -9.42
CA GLY A 138 3.21 19.29 -10.37
C GLY A 138 3.43 20.80 -10.40
N ASP A 139 4.42 21.22 -11.18
CA ASP A 139 4.77 22.64 -11.40
C ASP A 139 3.70 23.41 -12.20
N LYS A 140 3.01 22.72 -13.12
CA LYS A 140 2.00 23.32 -14.02
C LYS A 140 0.56 23.08 -13.57
N GLY A 141 0.36 22.22 -12.59
CA GLY A 141 -0.96 21.96 -12.02
C GLY A 141 -0.99 20.67 -11.23
N THR A 142 -2.16 20.42 -10.67
CA THR A 142 -2.41 19.31 -9.77
C THR A 142 -3.41 18.35 -10.41
N ILE A 143 -3.13 17.04 -10.34
CA ILE A 143 -4.06 15.98 -10.72
C ILE A 143 -4.69 15.39 -9.47
N MET A 144 -6.00 15.12 -9.52
CA MET A 144 -6.73 14.42 -8.48
C MET A 144 -7.46 13.23 -9.10
N TYR A 145 -7.39 12.06 -8.45
CA TYR A 145 -8.06 10.85 -8.91
C TYR A 145 -8.49 9.96 -7.75
N GLY A 146 -9.45 9.06 -7.99
CA GLY A 146 -9.90 8.00 -7.08
C GLY A 146 -9.19 6.66 -7.25
N SER A 147 -9.61 5.63 -6.54
CA SER A 147 -8.99 4.30 -6.61
C SER A 147 -9.28 3.52 -7.92
N HIS A 148 -8.65 2.34 -8.07
CA HIS A 148 -8.89 1.34 -9.11
C HIS A 148 -8.71 1.88 -10.53
N GLY A 149 -7.46 2.22 -10.88
CA GLY A 149 -7.13 2.73 -12.21
C GLY A 149 -7.42 4.21 -12.40
N ALA A 150 -7.20 5.01 -11.34
CA ALA A 150 -7.39 6.47 -11.32
C ALA A 150 -8.82 6.89 -11.66
N GLY A 151 -9.82 6.26 -11.03
CA GLY A 151 -11.23 6.57 -11.26
C GLY A 151 -11.53 8.06 -11.11
N GLY A 152 -12.15 8.68 -12.12
CA GLY A 152 -12.48 10.12 -12.10
C GLY A 152 -11.27 11.06 -12.17
N VAL A 153 -10.12 10.60 -12.72
CA VAL A 153 -8.93 11.44 -12.91
C VAL A 153 -9.25 12.77 -13.59
N ARG A 154 -8.79 13.86 -12.99
CA ARG A 154 -8.95 15.23 -13.50
C ARG A 154 -7.79 16.12 -13.08
N ILE A 155 -7.58 17.18 -13.86
CA ILE A 155 -6.73 18.30 -13.46
C ILE A 155 -7.58 19.24 -12.59
N ILE A 156 -6.98 19.83 -11.56
CA ILE A 156 -7.59 20.87 -10.73
C ILE A 156 -6.79 22.17 -10.83
N PRO A 157 -7.45 23.35 -10.83
CA PRO A 157 -8.91 23.53 -10.83
C PRO A 157 -9.56 23.11 -12.17
N GLU A 158 -10.89 23.00 -12.19
CA GLU A 158 -11.72 22.58 -13.34
C GLU A 158 -11.45 23.42 -14.59
N ALA A 159 -11.10 24.70 -14.44
CA ALA A 159 -10.71 25.56 -15.56
C ALA A 159 -9.53 24.97 -16.36
N LYS A 160 -8.49 24.46 -15.69
CA LYS A 160 -7.36 23.79 -16.34
C LYS A 160 -7.77 22.47 -17.01
N MET A 161 -8.73 21.75 -16.43
CA MET A 161 -9.27 20.54 -17.03
C MET A 161 -10.03 20.82 -18.33
N LYS A 162 -10.77 21.94 -18.40
CA LYS A 162 -11.49 22.36 -19.61
C LYS A 162 -10.54 22.79 -20.74
N GLU A 163 -9.39 23.36 -20.39
CA GLU A 163 -8.34 23.72 -21.35
C GLU A 163 -7.54 22.50 -21.84
N TYR A 164 -7.51 21.43 -21.05
CA TYR A 164 -6.72 20.24 -21.35
C TYR A 164 -7.25 19.48 -22.56
N LYS A 165 -6.39 19.36 -23.58
CA LYS A 165 -6.65 18.54 -24.76
C LYS A 165 -6.17 17.12 -24.51
N ARG A 166 -7.11 16.18 -24.42
CA ARG A 166 -6.81 14.76 -24.23
C ARG A 166 -5.98 14.25 -25.43
N PRO A 167 -4.82 13.60 -25.19
CA PRO A 167 -4.02 13.04 -26.27
C PRO A 167 -4.75 11.86 -26.93
N ALA A 168 -4.35 11.55 -28.16
CA ALA A 168 -4.80 10.34 -28.84
C ALA A 168 -4.44 9.10 -28.00
N PRO A 169 -5.30 8.06 -27.96
CA PRO A 169 -4.97 6.83 -27.26
C PRO A 169 -3.76 6.13 -27.88
N THR A 170 -2.70 5.93 -27.09
CA THR A 170 -1.48 5.22 -27.51
C THR A 170 -1.29 3.87 -26.80
N ILE A 171 -2.07 3.60 -25.76
CA ILE A 171 -1.94 2.42 -24.91
C ILE A 171 -3.12 1.48 -25.20
N PRO A 172 -2.87 0.20 -25.54
CA PRO A 172 -3.92 -0.80 -25.70
C PRO A 172 -4.79 -0.91 -24.44
N ARG A 173 -6.11 -0.98 -24.61
CA ARG A 173 -7.04 -1.15 -23.50
C ARG A 173 -7.50 -2.60 -23.42
N VAL A 174 -7.42 -3.18 -22.23
CA VAL A 174 -7.96 -4.50 -21.93
C VAL A 174 -9.40 -4.37 -21.45
N LYS A 175 -10.22 -5.40 -21.70
CA LYS A 175 -11.64 -5.41 -21.26
C LYS A 175 -11.80 -5.55 -19.74
N GLY A 176 -10.76 -6.01 -19.05
CA GLY A 176 -10.70 -6.21 -17.60
C GLY A 176 -9.48 -7.05 -17.24
N HIS A 177 -9.04 -7.01 -15.97
CA HIS A 177 -7.80 -7.67 -15.55
C HIS A 177 -7.89 -9.21 -15.63
N GLN A 178 -9.06 -9.81 -15.37
CA GLN A 178 -9.22 -11.26 -15.54
C GLN A 178 -9.13 -11.67 -17.02
N GLN A 179 -9.73 -10.89 -17.91
CA GLN A 179 -9.71 -11.16 -19.34
C GLN A 179 -8.30 -10.99 -19.93
N ASP A 180 -7.57 -9.97 -19.47
CA ASP A 180 -6.17 -9.77 -19.82
C ASP A 180 -5.32 -10.98 -19.44
N TRP A 181 -5.47 -11.49 -18.22
CA TRP A 181 -4.77 -12.69 -17.76
C TRP A 181 -5.10 -13.93 -18.60
N LEU A 182 -6.38 -14.17 -18.90
CA LEU A 182 -6.80 -15.30 -19.74
C LEU A 182 -6.26 -15.18 -21.18
N GLN A 183 -6.23 -13.97 -21.75
CA GLN A 183 -5.65 -13.72 -23.07
C GLN A 183 -4.14 -13.93 -23.09
N ALA A 184 -3.45 -13.46 -22.06
CA ALA A 184 -2.02 -13.68 -21.88
C ALA A 184 -1.68 -15.18 -21.87
N ILE A 185 -2.45 -15.99 -21.15
CA ILE A 185 -2.31 -17.45 -21.16
C ILE A 185 -2.57 -18.02 -22.56
N HIS A 186 -3.70 -17.65 -23.17
CA HIS A 186 -4.12 -18.23 -24.44
C HIS A 186 -3.17 -17.90 -25.60
N HIS A 187 -2.58 -16.71 -25.59
CA HIS A 187 -1.70 -16.22 -26.65
C HIS A 187 -0.21 -16.33 -26.33
N GLY A 188 0.16 -16.74 -25.10
CA GLY A 188 1.56 -16.77 -24.68
C GLY A 188 2.21 -15.39 -24.59
N THR A 189 1.44 -14.36 -24.25
CA THR A 189 1.91 -12.97 -24.12
C THR A 189 2.03 -12.54 -22.66
N GLN A 190 2.70 -11.42 -22.41
CA GLN A 190 2.78 -10.84 -21.07
C GLN A 190 1.44 -10.19 -20.69
N ALA A 191 0.98 -10.41 -19.46
CA ALA A 191 -0.18 -9.72 -18.88
C ALA A 191 0.18 -8.28 -18.48
N GLY A 192 -0.80 -7.38 -18.41
CA GLY A 192 -0.59 -5.97 -18.11
C GLY A 192 -0.08 -5.66 -16.70
N SER A 193 -0.15 -6.62 -15.77
CA SER A 193 0.42 -6.53 -14.42
C SER A 193 1.21 -7.79 -14.08
N ASP A 194 2.29 -8.02 -14.82
CA ASP A 194 3.20 -9.14 -14.57
C ASP A 194 4.08 -8.92 -13.33
N PHE A 195 4.84 -9.93 -12.91
CA PHE A 195 5.62 -9.87 -11.67
C PHE A 195 6.74 -8.82 -11.68
N SER A 196 7.28 -8.43 -12.84
CA SER A 196 8.27 -7.35 -12.94
C SER A 196 7.68 -5.99 -12.59
N TYR A 197 6.35 -5.84 -12.69
CA TYR A 197 5.61 -4.66 -12.30
C TYR A 197 4.97 -4.82 -10.90
N GLY A 198 4.19 -5.89 -10.71
CA GLY A 198 3.43 -6.14 -9.48
C GLY A 198 4.31 -6.38 -8.25
N GLY A 199 5.52 -6.93 -8.43
CA GLY A 199 6.52 -7.13 -7.38
C GLY A 199 6.98 -5.80 -6.78
N PRO A 200 7.60 -4.89 -7.57
CA PRO A 200 8.02 -3.57 -7.09
C PRO A 200 6.89 -2.72 -6.49
N LEU A 201 5.67 -2.79 -7.03
CA LEU A 201 4.51 -2.09 -6.45
C LEU A 201 4.13 -2.66 -5.07
N THR A 202 4.16 -3.98 -4.93
CA THR A 202 3.90 -4.67 -3.65
C THR A 202 5.02 -4.39 -2.64
N GLU A 203 6.26 -4.27 -3.10
CA GLU A 203 7.42 -3.90 -2.27
C GLU A 203 7.19 -2.57 -1.55
N ILE A 204 6.66 -1.54 -2.21
CA ILE A 204 6.29 -0.26 -1.57
C ILE A 204 5.33 -0.50 -0.39
N ALA A 205 4.29 -1.30 -0.61
CA ALA A 205 3.30 -1.58 0.41
C ALA A 205 3.95 -2.28 1.62
N MET A 206 4.80 -3.29 1.37
CA MET A 206 5.47 -4.05 2.43
C MET A 206 6.50 -3.21 3.19
N LEU A 207 7.22 -2.31 2.53
CA LEU A 207 8.11 -1.36 3.19
C LEU A 207 7.33 -0.41 4.10
N GLY A 208 6.13 0.02 3.69
CA GLY A 208 5.20 0.77 4.53
C GLY A 208 4.77 -0.01 5.78
N VAL A 209 4.39 -1.28 5.62
CA VAL A 209 4.05 -2.19 6.74
C VAL A 209 5.20 -2.30 7.75
N ILE A 210 6.43 -2.44 7.26
CA ILE A 210 7.62 -2.52 8.12
C ILE A 210 7.85 -1.19 8.86
N ALA A 211 7.72 -0.05 8.17
CA ALA A 211 7.88 1.26 8.80
C ALA A 211 6.87 1.48 9.94
N LEU A 212 5.63 0.97 9.83
CA LEU A 212 4.63 1.05 10.91
C LEU A 212 5.00 0.26 12.16
N LYS A 213 5.92 -0.71 12.08
CA LYS A 213 6.46 -1.42 13.25
C LYS A 213 7.50 -0.59 13.99
N LEU A 214 8.07 0.43 13.35
CA LEU A 214 9.13 1.31 13.88
C LEU A 214 8.76 2.80 13.71
N PRO A 215 7.65 3.28 14.31
CA PRO A 215 7.19 4.64 14.08
C PRO A 215 8.24 5.69 14.45
N GLY A 216 8.28 6.77 13.69
CA GLY A 216 9.25 7.85 13.83
C GLY A 216 10.65 7.53 13.27
N THR A 217 10.94 6.26 12.96
CA THR A 217 12.26 5.87 12.42
C THR A 217 12.30 6.06 10.92
N ARG A 218 13.29 6.83 10.44
CA ARG A 218 13.58 6.93 9.01
C ARG A 218 14.43 5.74 8.57
N LEU A 219 13.86 4.89 7.73
CA LEU A 219 14.50 3.70 7.19
C LEU A 219 15.06 3.99 5.79
N GLU A 220 16.30 3.57 5.53
CA GLU A 220 16.98 3.69 4.24
C GLU A 220 16.99 2.35 3.53
N TRP A 221 16.36 2.26 2.37
CA TRP A 221 16.18 1.02 1.62
C TRP A 221 17.24 0.87 0.52
N ASP A 222 17.85 -0.31 0.47
CA ASP A 222 18.77 -0.76 -0.58
C ASP A 222 18.05 -1.87 -1.37
N ALA A 223 17.33 -1.45 -2.41
CA ALA A 223 16.52 -2.35 -3.24
C ALA A 223 17.36 -3.40 -3.97
N THR A 224 18.60 -3.07 -4.35
CA THR A 224 19.51 -4.01 -5.01
C THR A 224 19.85 -5.19 -4.10
N ASN A 225 20.07 -4.93 -2.81
CA ASN A 225 20.41 -5.96 -1.83
C ASN A 225 19.22 -6.41 -0.98
N MET A 226 18.02 -5.88 -1.23
CA MET A 226 16.79 -6.14 -0.49
C MET A 226 16.96 -6.01 1.03
N ARG A 227 17.53 -4.89 1.50
CA ARG A 227 17.76 -4.64 2.94
C ARG A 227 17.66 -3.17 3.33
N PHE A 228 17.39 -2.92 4.60
CA PHE A 228 17.55 -1.60 5.20
C PHE A 228 19.01 -1.36 5.60
N LYS A 229 19.62 -0.28 5.11
CA LYS A 229 21.01 0.10 5.41
C LYS A 229 21.21 0.48 6.88
N ASN A 230 20.22 1.15 7.47
CA ASN A 230 20.28 1.72 8.81
C ASN A 230 19.29 1.08 9.80
N GLY A 231 18.69 -0.07 9.45
CA GLY A 231 17.60 -0.69 10.22
C GLY A 231 17.85 -2.16 10.55
N ARG A 232 18.71 -2.47 11.54
CA ARG A 232 18.92 -3.87 11.98
C ARG A 232 17.62 -4.52 12.44
N GLU A 233 16.82 -3.80 13.21
CA GLU A 233 15.50 -4.26 13.67
C GLU A 233 14.54 -4.41 12.48
N ALA A 234 14.49 -3.43 11.57
CA ALA A 234 13.66 -3.49 10.37
C ALA A 234 13.96 -4.70 9.48
N ASN A 235 15.24 -5.07 9.34
CA ASN A 235 15.67 -6.23 8.57
C ASN A 235 15.15 -7.56 9.15
N GLN A 236 14.82 -7.64 10.44
CA GLN A 236 14.23 -8.85 11.03
C GLN A 236 12.81 -9.11 10.49
N PHE A 237 12.13 -8.08 9.99
CA PHE A 237 10.78 -8.20 9.44
C PHE A 237 10.76 -8.58 7.95
N LEU A 238 11.91 -8.55 7.25
CA LEU A 238 11.99 -8.95 5.84
C LEU A 238 11.83 -10.47 5.66
N LYS A 239 12.25 -11.24 6.66
CA LYS A 239 12.15 -12.70 6.70
C LYS A 239 11.62 -13.13 8.06
N PRO A 240 10.31 -12.94 8.32
CA PRO A 240 9.73 -13.34 9.60
C PRO A 240 9.81 -14.86 9.78
N PRO A 241 9.86 -15.35 11.04
CA PRO A 241 9.87 -16.78 11.30
C PRO A 241 8.57 -17.43 10.83
N TYR A 242 8.67 -18.57 10.15
CA TYR A 242 7.53 -19.41 9.81
C TYR A 242 7.30 -20.47 10.89
N ARG A 243 6.03 -20.75 11.16
CA ARG A 243 5.65 -21.86 12.03
C ARG A 243 6.20 -23.19 11.49
N LYS A 244 6.59 -24.09 12.39
CA LYS A 244 7.13 -25.41 12.03
C LYS A 244 6.19 -26.12 11.04
N GLY A 245 6.76 -26.64 9.96
CA GLY A 245 6.02 -27.28 8.86
C GLY A 245 5.80 -26.40 7.64
N TRP A 246 5.99 -25.07 7.75
CA TRP A 246 5.86 -24.12 6.64
C TRP A 246 7.23 -23.65 6.15
N LYS A 247 7.47 -23.72 4.84
CA LYS A 247 8.72 -23.30 4.17
C LYS A 247 8.39 -22.71 2.78
N LEU A 248 9.20 -21.76 2.32
CA LEU A 248 9.21 -21.22 0.95
C LEU A 248 10.49 -21.65 0.25
#